data_AF-A0AAV1CKW7-F1
#
_entry.id   AF-A0AAV1CKW7-F1
#
_cell.length_a   1.000
_cell.length_b   1.000
_cell.length_c   1.000
_cell.angle_alpha   90.00
_cell.angle_beta   90.00
_cell.angle_gamma   90.00
#
_symmetry.space_group_name_H-M   'P 1'
#
loop_
_entity.id
_entity.type
_entity.pdbx_description
1 polymer ?
#
loop_
_entity_poly.entity_id
_entity_poly.type
_entity_poly.pdbx_seq_one_letter_code
_entity_poly.pdbx_strand_id
1 'polypeptide(L)'
;MYFTFGTIDTSLSMLALSPEGHIVDFANTGVVISGYQGFCYGYEMDNGCASAALPVCRSSKNTFERKSGTFVGENGNSDSNSSISLCDCMEKCWNDCYCNGFTVNSNGTGCISWTQNKQFHEDKPLYKLDTK
;
A
#
# COMPACT_ATOMS: atom_id res chain seq x y z
N MET A 1 -4.99 8.62 -15.36
CA MET A 1 -3.76 9.13 -14.72
C MET A 1 -2.79 9.46 -15.85
N TYR A 2 -2.31 10.71 -15.92
CA TYR A 2 -1.40 11.17 -16.97
C TYR A 2 -0.09 11.60 -16.32
N PHE A 3 1.03 11.00 -16.72
CA PHE A 3 2.36 11.41 -16.28
C PHE A 3 3.09 12.03 -17.47
N THR A 4 3.81 13.11 -17.24
CA THR A 4 4.72 13.72 -18.20
C THR A 4 6.14 13.59 -17.65
N PHE A 5 7.04 13.01 -18.42
CA PHE A 5 8.45 12.88 -18.06
C PHE A 5 9.31 13.37 -19.22
N GLY A 6 10.46 13.95 -18.91
CA GLY A 6 11.49 14.32 -19.88
C GLY A 6 12.70 13.43 -19.68
N THR A 7 13.17 12.77 -20.73
CA THR A 7 14.42 12.01 -20.66
C THR A 7 15.59 12.97 -20.86
N ILE A 8 16.61 12.85 -20.01
CA ILE A 8 17.83 13.68 -20.07
C ILE A 8 18.79 13.18 -21.16
N ASP A 9 18.56 11.95 -21.63
CA ASP A 9 19.35 11.28 -22.64
C ASP A 9 18.46 10.51 -23.62
N THR A 10 19.01 10.11 -24.76
CA THR A 10 18.32 9.37 -25.84
C THR A 10 17.88 7.95 -25.46
N SER A 11 18.00 7.56 -24.19
CA SER A 11 17.50 6.30 -23.67
C SER A 11 15.97 6.31 -23.59
N LEU A 12 15.35 5.30 -24.19
CA LEU A 12 13.92 5.05 -24.07
C LEU A 12 13.64 4.64 -22.63
N SER A 13 12.96 5.45 -21.83
CA SER A 13 12.43 5.00 -20.52
C SER A 13 11.14 4.22 -20.71
N MET A 14 11.02 3.08 -20.02
CA MET A 14 9.78 2.30 -19.97
C MET A 14 9.22 2.36 -18.56
N LEU A 15 8.61 3.50 -18.24
CA LEU A 15 8.03 3.73 -16.92
C LEU A 15 6.72 2.94 -16.76
N ALA A 16 6.61 2.21 -15.66
CA ALA A 16 5.36 1.59 -15.24
C ALA A 16 5.13 1.84 -13.75
N LEU A 17 3.86 1.83 -13.34
CA LEU A 17 3.46 1.87 -11.96
C LEU A 17 3.20 0.43 -11.48
N SER A 18 3.83 0.00 -10.40
CA SER A 18 3.56 -1.30 -9.78
C SER A 18 2.27 -1.26 -8.96
N PRO A 19 1.64 -2.40 -8.66
CA PRO A 19 0.47 -2.47 -7.77
C PRO A 19 0.73 -1.94 -6.35
N GLU A 20 2.00 -1.89 -5.92
CA GLU A 20 2.49 -1.33 -4.66
C GLU A 20 2.82 0.18 -4.76
N GLY A 21 2.57 0.81 -5.92
CA GLY A 21 2.72 2.25 -6.12
C GLY A 21 4.12 2.69 -6.50
N HIS A 22 5.03 1.75 -6.78
CA HIS A 22 6.39 2.07 -7.21
C HIS A 22 6.42 2.47 -8.68
N ILE A 23 7.25 3.48 -9.01
CA ILE A 23 7.57 3.79 -10.41
C ILE A 23 8.83 3.00 -10.78
N VAL A 24 8.71 2.12 -11.77
CA VAL A 24 9.80 1.27 -12.26
C VAL A 24 10.17 1.64 -13.69
N ASP A 25 11.46 1.70 -14.01
CA ASP A 25 11.94 1.82 -15.40
C ASP A 25 12.42 0.47 -15.91
N PHE A 26 11.63 -0.12 -16.81
CA PHE A 26 11.94 -1.41 -17.41
C PHE A 26 13.04 -1.35 -18.46
N ALA A 27 13.39 -0.17 -18.99
CA ALA A 27 14.44 -0.06 -20.00
C ALA A 27 15.84 -0.08 -19.40
N ASN A 28 15.99 0.47 -18.20
CA ASN A 28 17.24 0.50 -17.45
C ASN A 28 17.19 -0.51 -16.30
N THR A 29 17.20 -1.81 -16.62
CA THR A 29 17.37 -2.92 -15.64
C THR A 29 16.27 -3.12 -14.60
N GLY A 30 15.09 -2.48 -14.73
CA GLY A 30 14.01 -2.59 -13.74
C GLY A 30 14.28 -1.77 -12.48
N VAL A 31 15.03 -0.66 -12.59
CA VAL A 31 15.32 0.23 -11.47
C VAL A 31 14.03 0.82 -10.93
N VAL A 32 13.84 0.70 -9.61
CA VAL A 32 12.79 1.42 -8.88
C VAL A 32 13.25 2.88 -8.73
N ILE A 33 12.52 3.79 -9.35
CA ILE A 33 12.87 5.23 -9.37
C ILE A 33 12.27 5.95 -8.16
N SER A 34 11.10 5.50 -7.70
CA SER A 34 10.50 6.02 -6.46
C SER A 34 11.36 5.59 -5.27
N GLY A 35 12.08 6.53 -4.65
CA GLY A 35 12.91 6.25 -3.48
C GLY A 35 12.12 5.83 -2.23
N TYR A 36 10.81 6.09 -2.20
CA TYR A 36 9.96 5.72 -1.08
C TYR A 36 9.59 4.23 -1.13
N GLN A 37 9.96 3.49 -0.07
CA GLN A 37 9.61 2.08 0.11
C GLN A 37 8.36 1.96 0.99
N GLY A 38 7.19 2.21 0.40
CA GLY A 38 5.91 2.08 1.10
C GLY A 38 4.80 2.94 0.51
N PHE A 39 3.77 3.20 1.31
CA PHE A 39 2.65 4.07 0.94
C PHE A 39 2.94 5.54 1.19
N CYS A 40 2.53 6.41 0.28
CA CYS A 40 2.52 7.85 0.52
C CYS A 40 1.36 8.22 1.45
N TYR A 41 1.65 8.82 2.59
CA TYR A 41 0.64 9.19 3.59
C TYR A 41 0.19 10.65 3.46
N GLY A 42 0.87 11.44 2.62
CA GLY A 42 0.50 12.80 2.25
C GLY A 42 1.21 13.88 3.07
N TYR A 43 2.08 13.51 4.02
CA TYR A 43 2.97 14.44 4.71
C TYR A 43 4.41 14.40 4.17
N GLU A 44 4.72 13.45 3.28
CA GLU A 44 5.97 13.39 2.53
C GLU A 44 5.97 14.39 1.36
N MET A 45 7.13 14.98 1.06
CA MET A 45 7.30 15.94 -0.03
C MET A 45 8.33 15.50 -1.09
N ASP A 46 9.01 14.37 -0.88
CA ASP A 46 10.13 13.91 -1.71
C ASP A 46 10.02 12.42 -2.05
N ASN A 47 10.94 11.94 -2.89
CA ASN A 47 11.12 10.51 -3.24
C ASN A 47 9.93 9.83 -3.94
N GLY A 48 9.09 10.61 -4.62
CA GLY A 48 7.96 10.12 -5.42
C GLY A 48 6.59 10.24 -4.74
N CYS A 49 6.52 10.79 -3.53
CA CYS A 49 5.25 11.11 -2.85
C CYS A 49 4.88 12.59 -3.01
N ALA A 50 3.58 12.87 -3.11
CA ALA A 50 3.04 14.23 -3.13
C ALA A 50 2.38 14.55 -1.79
N SER A 51 2.58 15.77 -1.30
CA SER A 51 1.89 16.26 -0.11
C SER A 51 0.39 16.43 -0.37
N ALA A 52 -0.45 16.01 0.57
CA ALA A 52 -1.90 16.12 0.50
C ALA A 52 -2.50 16.53 1.85
N ALA A 53 -3.73 17.06 1.84
CA ALA A 53 -4.46 17.33 3.06
C ALA A 53 -4.78 16.02 3.78
N LEU A 54 -4.37 15.89 5.04
CA LEU A 54 -4.62 14.68 5.82
C LEU A 54 -6.07 14.62 6.31
N PRO A 55 -6.67 13.42 6.39
CA PRO A 55 -7.93 13.23 7.11
C PRO A 55 -7.82 13.69 8.57
N VAL A 56 -8.92 14.19 9.14
CA VAL A 56 -8.96 14.77 10.50
C VAL A 56 -8.42 13.82 11.59
N CYS A 57 -8.55 12.51 11.37
CA CYS A 57 -8.12 11.45 12.28
C CYS A 57 -6.71 10.91 12.02
N ARG A 58 -5.97 11.49 11.06
CA ARG A 58 -4.61 11.07 10.69
C ARG A 58 -3.63 12.21 10.91
N SER A 59 -2.38 11.84 11.14
CA SER A 59 -1.26 12.75 11.35
C SER A 59 0.03 12.09 10.88
N SER A 60 1.13 12.83 10.88
CA SER A 60 2.47 12.30 10.60
C SER A 60 2.96 11.23 11.57
N LYS A 61 2.19 10.91 12.61
CA LYS A 61 2.47 9.83 13.57
C LYS A 61 1.76 8.51 13.21
N ASN A 62 0.92 8.52 12.18
CA ASN A 62 0.17 7.34 11.76
C ASN A 62 0.80 6.76 10.50
N THR A 63 0.93 5.44 10.47
CA THR A 63 1.38 4.67 9.31
C THR A 63 0.73 3.29 9.37
N PHE A 64 0.78 2.55 8.26
CA PHE A 64 0.47 1.13 8.23
C PHE A 64 1.77 0.31 8.22
N GLU A 65 1.76 -0.77 9.00
CA GLU A 65 2.82 -1.77 9.01
C GLU A 65 2.33 -3.04 8.32
N ARG A 66 3.16 -3.62 7.46
CA ARG A 66 2.84 -4.91 6.84
C ARG A 66 3.08 -6.03 7.86
N LYS A 67 2.01 -6.74 8.24
CA LYS A 67 2.05 -7.86 9.19
C LYS A 67 1.42 -9.11 8.59
N SER A 68 1.90 -10.28 9.01
CA SER A 68 1.20 -11.56 8.78
C SER A 68 0.29 -11.83 9.97
N GLY A 69 -0.96 -12.15 9.71
CA GLY A 69 -1.93 -12.40 10.77
C GLY A 69 -3.35 -12.40 10.24
N THR A 70 -4.29 -12.52 11.17
CA THR A 70 -5.73 -12.53 10.88
C THR A 70 -6.48 -11.63 11.85
N PHE A 71 -7.49 -10.93 11.36
CA PHE A 71 -8.44 -10.21 12.22
C PHE A 71 -9.50 -11.18 12.77
N VAL A 72 -9.70 -11.15 14.08
CA VAL A 72 -10.67 -12.00 14.78
C VAL A 72 -12.07 -11.36 14.73
N GLY A 73 -13.05 -12.13 14.26
CA GLY A 73 -14.48 -11.81 14.31
C GLY A 73 -15.02 -11.10 13.07
N GLU A 74 -15.99 -11.73 12.40
CA GLU A 74 -16.70 -11.27 11.20
C GLU A 74 -15.82 -10.93 9.99
N ASN A 75 -16.34 -11.19 8.79
CA ASN A 75 -15.59 -10.96 7.56
C ASN A 75 -15.36 -9.44 7.38
N GLY A 76 -14.17 -9.06 6.92
CA GLY A 76 -13.88 -7.66 6.58
C GLY A 76 -14.82 -7.16 5.48
N ASN A 77 -14.97 -5.84 5.39
CA ASN A 77 -15.75 -5.22 4.32
C ASN A 77 -15.01 -5.44 3.00
N SER A 78 -15.63 -6.18 2.08
CA SER A 78 -15.03 -6.55 0.80
C SER A 78 -15.53 -5.66 -0.34
N ASP A 79 -14.58 -5.14 -1.10
CA ASP A 79 -14.78 -4.51 -2.41
C ASP A 79 -14.08 -5.39 -3.45
N SER A 80 -14.89 -6.11 -4.24
CA SER A 80 -14.40 -7.08 -5.21
C SER A 80 -14.02 -6.46 -6.56
N ASN A 81 -14.01 -5.14 -6.69
CA ASN A 81 -13.61 -4.49 -7.93
C ASN A 81 -12.13 -4.80 -8.22
N SER A 82 -11.89 -5.55 -9.31
CA SER A 82 -10.56 -5.99 -9.73
C SER A 82 -9.65 -4.85 -10.20
N SER A 83 -10.18 -3.64 -10.36
CA SER A 83 -9.38 -2.45 -10.68
C SER A 83 -8.70 -1.85 -9.44
N ILE A 84 -9.02 -2.34 -8.24
CA ILE A 84 -8.45 -1.85 -6.98
C ILE A 84 -7.15 -2.59 -6.72
N SER A 85 -6.06 -1.83 -6.68
CA SER A 85 -4.74 -2.29 -6.26
C SER A 85 -4.56 -2.23 -4.74
N LEU A 86 -3.41 -2.70 -4.25
CA LEU A 86 -3.04 -2.57 -2.85
C LEU A 86 -2.96 -1.10 -2.40
N CYS A 87 -2.43 -0.22 -3.26
CA CYS A 87 -2.38 1.23 -2.99
C CYS A 87 -3.75 1.87 -2.92
N ASP A 88 -4.68 1.50 -3.81
CA ASP A 88 -6.06 2.00 -3.76
C ASP A 88 -6.75 1.56 -2.48
N CYS A 89 -6.50 0.32 -2.04
CA CYS A 89 -7.03 -0.20 -0.79
C CYS A 89 -6.45 0.53 0.43
N MET A 90 -5.16 0.85 0.39
CA MET A 90 -4.52 1.69 1.39
C MET A 90 -5.14 3.08 1.44
N GLU A 91 -5.30 3.75 0.29
CA GLU A 91 -5.82 5.12 0.19
C GLU A 91 -7.25 5.19 0.74
N LYS A 92 -8.10 4.23 0.39
CA LYS A 92 -9.44 4.07 0.98
C LYS A 92 -9.40 3.93 2.50
N CYS A 93 -8.54 3.05 3.02
CA CYS A 93 -8.41 2.82 4.46
C CYS A 93 -7.79 4.02 5.20
N TRP A 94 -6.86 4.74 4.55
CA TRP A 94 -6.23 5.92 5.13
C TRP A 94 -7.24 7.04 5.37
N ASN A 95 -8.15 7.23 4.41
CA ASN A 95 -9.22 8.23 4.44
C ASN A 95 -10.42 7.83 5.33
N ASP A 96 -10.56 6.55 5.70
CA ASP A 96 -11.55 6.08 6.66
C ASP A 96 -10.99 6.07 8.10
N CYS A 97 -11.50 6.95 8.95
CA CYS A 97 -11.10 7.07 10.34
C CYS A 97 -11.40 5.83 11.20
N TYR A 98 -12.32 4.99 10.75
CA TYR A 98 -12.63 3.74 11.41
C TYR A 98 -11.77 2.59 10.90
N CYS A 99 -11.01 2.75 9.83
CA CYS A 99 -10.21 1.67 9.29
C CYS A 99 -8.93 1.44 10.11
N ASN A 100 -8.74 0.17 10.49
CA ASN A 100 -7.61 -0.33 11.28
C ASN A 100 -6.63 -1.18 10.45
N GLY A 101 -7.05 -1.66 9.29
CA GLY A 101 -6.22 -2.49 8.42
C GLY A 101 -6.94 -2.91 7.16
N PHE A 102 -6.17 -3.40 6.20
CA PHE A 102 -6.67 -3.80 4.90
C PHE A 102 -5.78 -4.86 4.25
N THR A 103 -6.30 -5.54 3.23
CA THR A 103 -5.57 -6.46 2.35
C THR A 103 -6.22 -6.49 0.98
N VAL A 104 -5.49 -6.98 -0.02
CA VAL A 104 -6.09 -7.37 -1.32
C VAL A 104 -6.68 -8.78 -1.23
N ASN A 105 -7.56 -9.14 -2.17
CA ASN A 105 -8.03 -10.53 -2.28
C ASN A 105 -6.90 -11.46 -2.74
N SER A 106 -7.13 -12.78 -2.69
CA SER A 106 -6.13 -13.80 -3.07
C SER A 106 -5.65 -13.73 -4.52
N ASN A 107 -6.42 -13.09 -5.41
CA ASN A 107 -6.04 -12.83 -6.81
C ASN A 107 -5.23 -11.53 -6.98
N GLY A 108 -4.85 -10.85 -5.89
CA GLY A 108 -4.04 -9.63 -5.91
C GLY A 108 -4.81 -8.35 -6.24
N THR A 109 -6.14 -8.41 -6.40
CA THR A 109 -6.98 -7.26 -6.74
C THR A 109 -8.23 -7.18 -5.87
N GLY A 110 -8.87 -6.03 -5.80
CA GLY A 110 -9.92 -5.76 -4.83
C GLY A 110 -9.36 -5.45 -3.44
N CYS A 111 -10.24 -5.23 -2.47
CA CYS A 111 -9.87 -4.76 -1.14
C CYS A 111 -10.76 -5.39 -0.08
N ILE A 112 -10.14 -5.86 1.00
CA ILE A 112 -10.82 -6.25 2.24
C ILE A 112 -10.30 -5.31 3.31
N SER A 113 -11.20 -4.64 4.03
CA SER A 113 -10.85 -3.70 5.10
C SER A 113 -11.54 -4.06 6.41
N TRP A 114 -10.90 -3.72 7.52
CA TRP A 114 -11.41 -3.96 8.87
C TRP A 114 -11.52 -2.65 9.65
N THR A 115 -12.67 -2.45 10.28
CA THR A 115 -12.95 -1.24 11.06
C THR A 115 -12.65 -1.41 12.56
N GLN A 116 -12.75 -0.32 13.32
CA GLN A 116 -12.61 -0.30 14.78
C GLN A 116 -13.45 -1.40 15.45
N ASN A 117 -12.89 -1.97 16.53
CA ASN A 117 -13.38 -3.12 17.33
C ASN A 117 -12.90 -4.52 16.91
N LYS A 118 -12.04 -4.65 15.90
CA LYS A 118 -11.45 -5.94 15.51
C LYS A 118 -10.08 -6.14 16.15
N GLN A 119 -9.85 -7.31 16.73
CA GLN A 119 -8.54 -7.69 17.29
C GLN A 119 -7.70 -8.35 16.20
N PHE A 120 -6.52 -7.79 15.90
CA PHE A 120 -5.55 -8.42 15.00
C PHE A 120 -4.72 -9.43 15.79
N HIS A 121 -4.71 -10.68 15.35
CA HIS A 121 -3.78 -11.70 15.83
C HIS A 121 -2.65 -11.83 14.82
N GLU A 122 -1.44 -11.47 15.26
CA GLU A 122 -0.24 -11.66 14.46
C GLU A 122 0.13 -13.16 14.43
N ASP A 123 0.46 -13.66 13.24
CA ASP A 123 0.91 -15.03 13.08
C ASP A 123 2.27 -15.23 13.75
N LYS A 124 2.48 -16.39 14.36
CA LYS A 124 3.82 -16.74 14.86
C LYS A 124 4.75 -16.95 13.66
N PRO A 125 5.97 -16.36 13.68
CA PRO A 125 6.94 -16.62 12.64
C PRO A 125 7.27 -18.12 12.56
N LEU A 126 7.33 -18.66 11.34
CA LEU A 126 7.59 -20.08 11.06
C LEU A 126 8.87 -20.64 11.69
N TYR A 127 9.84 -19.79 12.08
CA TYR A 127 11.08 -20.22 12.75
C TYR A 127 10.94 -20.53 14.26
N LYS A 128 9.75 -20.33 14.86
CA LYS A 128 9.49 -20.65 16.28
C LYS A 128 8.61 -21.88 16.48
N LEU A 129 8.32 -22.63 15.42
CA LEU A 129 7.74 -23.96 15.52
C LEU A 129 8.91 -24.95 15.63
N ASP A 130 8.85 -25.81 16.65
CA ASP A 130 9.79 -26.88 16.98
C ASP A 130 10.95 -26.52 17.92
N THR A 131 10.62 -26.33 19.20
CA THR A 131 11.45 -26.90 20.27
C THR A 131 10.54 -27.35 21.40
N LYS A 132 10.15 -28.63 21.36
CA LYS A 132 9.64 -29.35 22.52
C LYS A 132 10.36 -30.69 22.61
#